data_AF-N6Z5G1-F1
#
_entry.id   AF-N6Z5G1-F1
#
_cell.length_a   1.000
_cell.length_b   1.000
_cell.length_c   1.000
_cell.angle_alpha   90.00
_cell.angle_beta   90.00
_cell.angle_gamma   90.00
#
_symmetry.space_group_name_H-M   'P 1'
#
loop_
_entity.id
_entity.type
_entity.pdbx_description
1 polymer ?
#
loop_
_entity_poly.entity_id
_entity_poly.type
_entity_poly.pdbx_seq_one_letter_code
_entity_poly.pdbx_strand_id
1 'polypeptide(L)'
;MYPLSLTLKGFRGIRDGLGLDVLTLDLERLAGDAELVALSGANGRGKSTILDNLQPFQTLPSRASLAGPGGFSYYDHVVLPESEKDLVWLHEGRRFRSQIVIRNNGRRATDAFLFEADAEGRWRPVVRNRSLSGVLCPPAPTRNNPSHIHQGGAGSDQGDSDQQQVAAA
;
A
#
# COMPACT_ATOMS: atom_id res chain seq x y z
N MET A 1 -1.58 -13.11 -10.71
CA MET A 1 -2.64 -13.28 -9.68
C MET A 1 -3.87 -13.81 -10.38
N TYR A 2 -4.60 -14.73 -9.76
CA TYR A 2 -5.82 -15.34 -10.31
C TYR A 2 -6.93 -15.33 -9.26
N PRO A 3 -8.08 -14.67 -9.49
CA PRO A 3 -9.16 -14.58 -8.49
C PRO A 3 -9.94 -15.90 -8.38
N LEU A 4 -10.23 -16.35 -7.16
CA LEU A 4 -10.93 -17.60 -6.87
C LEU A 4 -12.37 -17.35 -6.38
N SER A 5 -12.55 -16.39 -5.47
CA SER A 5 -13.87 -15.98 -5.03
C SER A 5 -13.89 -14.51 -4.61
N LEU A 6 -15.05 -13.88 -4.74
CA LEU A 6 -15.26 -12.48 -4.38
C LEU A 6 -16.59 -12.32 -3.65
N THR A 7 -16.56 -11.71 -2.47
CA THR A 7 -17.75 -11.22 -1.77
C THR A 7 -17.68 -9.70 -1.66
N LEU A 8 -18.78 -9.04 -2.05
CA LEU A 8 -18.99 -7.60 -1.94
C LEU A 8 -20.25 -7.32 -1.13
N LYS A 9 -20.08 -6.81 0.08
CA LYS A 9 -21.16 -6.36 0.96
C LYS A 9 -21.21 -4.84 0.98
N GLY A 10 -22.38 -4.27 0.75
CA GLY A 10 -22.67 -2.84 0.87
C GLY A 10 -22.11 -1.96 -0.23
N PHE A 11 -21.65 -2.55 -1.35
CA PHE A 11 -21.16 -1.81 -2.51
C PHE A 11 -22.32 -1.19 -3.30
N ARG A 12 -22.29 0.14 -3.48
CA ARG A 12 -23.34 0.92 -4.15
C ARG A 12 -23.69 0.37 -5.54
N GLY A 13 -22.68 0.07 -6.36
CA GLY A 13 -22.91 -0.41 -7.72
C GLY A 13 -23.58 -1.79 -7.81
N ILE A 14 -23.44 -2.61 -6.77
CA ILE A 14 -24.15 -3.90 -6.65
C ILE A 14 -25.58 -3.67 -6.20
N ARG A 15 -25.79 -2.84 -5.16
CA ARG A 15 -27.13 -2.51 -4.67
C ARG A 15 -27.97 -1.80 -5.73
N ASP A 16 -27.45 -0.74 -6.33
CA ASP A 16 -28.19 0.07 -7.31
C ASP A 16 -28.40 -0.73 -8.62
N GLY A 17 -27.44 -1.59 -8.98
CA GLY A 17 -27.48 -2.36 -10.23
C GLY A 17 -28.29 -3.65 -10.16
N LEU A 18 -28.24 -4.37 -9.05
CA LEU A 18 -28.81 -5.70 -8.88
C LEU A 18 -29.84 -5.79 -7.74
N GLY A 19 -29.99 -4.75 -6.92
CA GLY A 19 -30.87 -4.76 -5.74
C GLY A 19 -30.32 -5.60 -4.57
N LEU A 20 -29.05 -5.99 -4.62
CA LEU A 20 -28.43 -6.87 -3.62
C LEU A 20 -27.54 -6.08 -2.65
N ASP A 21 -27.73 -6.30 -1.35
CA ASP A 21 -26.83 -5.77 -0.33
C ASP A 21 -25.52 -6.57 -0.25
N VAL A 22 -25.53 -7.84 -0.66
CA VAL A 22 -24.35 -8.71 -0.71
C VAL A 22 -24.35 -9.48 -2.04
N LEU A 23 -23.21 -9.49 -2.72
CA LEU A 23 -22.93 -10.36 -3.86
C LEU A 23 -21.76 -11.27 -3.52
N THR A 24 -21.91 -12.57 -3.72
CA THR A 24 -20.81 -13.55 -3.65
C THR A 24 -20.69 -14.28 -4.98
N LEU A 25 -19.46 -14.35 -5.50
CA LEU A 25 -19.08 -15.05 -6.71
C LEU A 25 -18.05 -16.12 -6.35
N ASP A 26 -18.38 -17.37 -6.64
CA ASP A 26 -17.44 -18.49 -6.66
C ASP A 26 -16.93 -18.62 -8.10
N LEU A 27 -15.77 -18.03 -8.37
CA LEU A 27 -15.25 -17.92 -9.73
C LEU A 27 -14.70 -19.25 -10.21
N GLU A 28 -14.16 -20.09 -9.33
CA GLU A 28 -13.74 -21.45 -9.68
C GLU A 28 -14.94 -22.24 -10.21
N ARG A 29 -16.08 -22.18 -9.52
CA ARG A 29 -17.30 -22.87 -9.97
C ARG A 29 -17.95 -22.21 -11.19
N LEU A 30 -17.96 -20.88 -11.26
CA LEU A 30 -18.61 -20.14 -12.35
C LEU A 30 -17.82 -20.20 -13.66
N ALA A 31 -16.48 -20.17 -13.59
CA ALA A 31 -15.61 -20.21 -14.76
C ALA A 31 -15.33 -21.65 -15.21
N GLY A 32 -15.26 -22.61 -14.28
CA GLY A 32 -14.87 -23.98 -14.60
C GLY A 32 -13.48 -24.03 -15.25
N ASP A 33 -13.41 -24.62 -16.44
CA ASP A 33 -12.20 -24.72 -17.27
C ASP A 33 -12.10 -23.60 -18.33
N ALA A 34 -12.99 -22.60 -18.31
CA ALA A 34 -12.99 -21.54 -19.29
C ALA A 34 -11.72 -20.67 -19.20
N GLU A 35 -11.04 -20.48 -20.33
CA GLU A 35 -9.90 -19.56 -20.44
C GLU A 35 -10.31 -18.08 -20.42
N LEU A 36 -11.56 -17.79 -20.83
CA LEU A 36 -12.12 -16.45 -20.90
C LEU A 36 -13.55 -16.43 -20.36
N VAL A 37 -13.80 -15.51 -19.44
CA VAL A 37 -15.13 -15.26 -18.87
C VAL A 37 -15.58 -13.84 -19.20
N ALA A 38 -16.82 -13.71 -19.68
CA ALA A 38 -17.43 -12.41 -19.94
C ALA A 38 -18.46 -12.06 -18.87
N LEU A 39 -18.39 -10.82 -18.35
CA LEU A 39 -19.47 -10.24 -17.54
C LEU A 39 -20.45 -9.51 -18.45
N SER A 40 -21.60 -10.13 -18.72
CA SER A 40 -22.65 -9.55 -19.55
C SER A 40 -23.74 -8.84 -18.73
N GLY A 41 -24.34 -7.80 -19.31
CA GLY A 41 -25.51 -7.13 -18.74
C GLY A 41 -25.60 -5.67 -19.17
N ALA A 42 -26.79 -5.06 -19.01
CA ALA A 42 -27.01 -3.65 -19.32
C ALA A 42 -26.09 -2.71 -18.51
N ASN A 43 -25.95 -1.47 -18.96
CA ASN A 43 -25.23 -0.43 -18.21
C ASN A 43 -25.85 -0.22 -16.83
N GLY A 44 -25.02 0.08 -15.82
CA GLY A 44 -25.46 0.23 -14.44
C GLY A 44 -25.65 -1.05 -13.64
N ARG A 45 -25.53 -2.25 -14.24
CA ARG A 45 -25.72 -3.55 -13.54
C ARG A 45 -24.54 -4.02 -12.67
N GLY A 46 -23.70 -3.11 -12.18
CA GLY A 46 -22.59 -3.44 -11.28
C GLY A 46 -21.37 -4.11 -11.91
N LYS A 47 -21.30 -4.26 -13.25
CA LYS A 47 -20.18 -4.93 -13.94
C LYS A 47 -18.81 -4.34 -13.58
N SER A 48 -18.65 -3.02 -13.72
CA SER A 48 -17.40 -2.34 -13.35
C SER A 48 -17.10 -2.47 -11.86
N THR A 49 -18.13 -2.49 -10.99
CA THR A 49 -17.94 -2.72 -9.55
C THR A 49 -17.38 -4.12 -9.27
N ILE A 50 -17.80 -5.15 -10.01
CA ILE A 50 -17.19 -6.48 -9.92
C ILE A 50 -15.75 -6.42 -10.41
N LEU A 51 -15.50 -5.94 -11.63
CA LEU A 51 -14.17 -5.88 -12.23
C LEU A 51 -13.16 -5.11 -11.40
N ASP A 52 -13.53 -3.94 -10.89
CA ASP A 52 -12.68 -3.09 -10.06
C ASP A 52 -12.23 -3.77 -8.75
N ASN A 53 -13.01 -4.74 -8.28
CA ASN A 53 -12.76 -5.47 -7.05
C ASN A 53 -12.10 -6.83 -7.24
N LEU A 54 -11.93 -7.32 -8.48
CA LEU A 54 -11.19 -8.56 -8.78
C LEU A 54 -9.66 -8.37 -8.69
N GLN A 55 -9.21 -7.63 -7.69
CA GLN A 55 -7.81 -7.30 -7.43
C GLN A 55 -7.61 -6.99 -5.94
N PRO A 56 -6.43 -7.28 -5.36
CA PRO A 56 -6.21 -7.25 -3.91
C PRO A 56 -5.97 -5.85 -3.31
N PHE A 57 -5.79 -4.82 -4.13
CA PHE A 57 -5.52 -3.46 -3.73
C PHE A 57 -6.76 -2.72 -3.21
N GLN A 58 -6.51 -1.67 -2.43
CA GLN A 58 -7.52 -0.87 -1.73
C GLN A 58 -8.02 0.29 -2.61
N THR A 59 -8.42 -0.01 -3.85
CA THR A 59 -8.91 0.99 -4.81
C THR A 59 -9.98 0.41 -5.71
N LEU A 60 -10.76 1.28 -6.35
CA LEU A 60 -11.56 0.94 -7.53
C LEU A 60 -10.94 1.65 -8.73
N PRO A 61 -10.20 0.93 -9.61
CA PRO A 61 -9.46 1.53 -10.72
C PRO A 61 -10.31 2.44 -11.61
N SER A 62 -11.55 2.05 -11.94
CA SER A 62 -12.44 2.89 -12.76
C SER A 62 -12.93 4.18 -12.08
N ARG A 63 -12.68 4.33 -10.78
CA ARG A 63 -13.13 5.47 -9.94
C ARG A 63 -11.99 6.31 -9.38
N ALA A 64 -10.74 5.89 -9.59
CA ALA A 64 -9.60 6.66 -9.15
C ALA A 64 -9.41 7.89 -10.05
N SER A 65 -9.41 9.09 -9.46
CA SER A 65 -9.24 10.36 -10.19
C SER A 65 -7.77 10.68 -10.48
N LEU A 66 -6.85 10.13 -9.68
CA LEU A 66 -5.40 10.29 -9.79
C LEU A 66 -4.71 8.95 -9.50
N ALA A 67 -3.56 8.74 -10.11
CA ALA A 67 -2.69 7.62 -9.76
C ALA A 67 -1.99 7.91 -8.42
N GLY A 68 -2.13 7.01 -7.45
CA GLY A 68 -1.46 7.10 -6.14
C GLY A 68 -2.39 7.44 -4.97
N PRO A 69 -1.81 7.68 -3.78
CA PRO A 69 -2.58 7.95 -2.56
C PRO A 69 -3.46 9.20 -2.71
N GLY A 70 -4.71 9.12 -2.26
CA GLY A 70 -5.66 10.25 -2.24
C GLY A 70 -6.55 10.38 -3.48
N GLY A 71 -6.28 9.65 -4.57
CA GLY A 71 -7.14 9.64 -5.77
C GLY A 71 -8.43 8.83 -5.64
N PHE A 72 -8.68 8.18 -4.51
CA PHE A 72 -9.80 7.26 -4.31
C PHE A 72 -10.30 7.23 -2.86
N SER A 73 -11.61 7.08 -2.69
CA SER A 73 -12.31 6.94 -1.40
C SER A 73 -13.41 5.88 -1.50
N TYR A 74 -13.39 4.89 -0.62
CA TYR A 74 -14.46 3.88 -0.57
C TYR A 74 -15.82 4.46 -0.16
N TYR A 75 -15.84 5.56 0.61
CA TYR A 75 -17.05 6.08 1.25
C TYR A 75 -18.10 6.60 0.26
N ASP A 76 -17.68 6.96 -0.95
CA ASP A 76 -18.58 7.38 -2.03
C ASP A 76 -19.22 6.17 -2.75
N HIS A 77 -18.66 4.99 -2.54
CA HIS A 77 -18.99 3.75 -3.25
C HIS A 77 -19.60 2.66 -2.37
N VAL A 78 -19.83 2.94 -1.09
CA VAL A 78 -20.53 2.05 -0.17
C VAL A 78 -21.75 2.70 0.47
N VAL A 79 -22.72 1.91 0.89
CA VAL A 79 -24.04 2.39 1.36
C VAL A 79 -24.51 1.80 2.68
N LEU A 80 -23.82 0.78 3.21
CA LEU A 80 -24.16 0.18 4.51
C LEU A 80 -23.31 0.80 5.64
N PRO A 81 -23.79 0.76 6.90
CA PRO A 81 -23.01 1.14 8.08
C PRO A 81 -21.63 0.50 8.13
N GLU A 82 -21.55 -0.76 7.71
CA GLU A 82 -20.34 -1.53 7.53
C GLU A 82 -20.43 -2.30 6.22
N SER A 83 -19.42 -2.12 5.37
CA SER A 83 -19.30 -2.73 4.04
C SER A 83 -18.00 -3.53 3.97
N GLU A 84 -17.97 -4.56 3.14
CA GLU A 84 -16.86 -5.50 3.09
C GLU A 84 -16.54 -5.91 1.66
N LYS A 85 -15.25 -5.90 1.32
CA LYS A 85 -14.71 -6.62 0.18
C LYS A 85 -13.89 -7.78 0.71
N ASP A 86 -14.24 -8.99 0.32
CA ASP A 86 -13.50 -10.19 0.65
C ASP A 86 -13.14 -10.93 -0.64
N LEU A 87 -11.84 -11.02 -0.94
CA LEU A 87 -11.31 -11.59 -2.17
C LEU A 87 -10.35 -12.73 -1.82
N VAL A 88 -10.64 -13.93 -2.32
CA VAL A 88 -9.70 -15.06 -2.29
C VAL A 88 -9.04 -15.18 -3.66
N TRP A 89 -7.72 -15.34 -3.69
CA TRP A 89 -6.93 -15.33 -4.92
C TRP A 89 -5.68 -16.20 -4.83
N LEU A 90 -5.21 -16.65 -5.99
CA LEU A 90 -3.99 -17.43 -6.15
C LEU A 90 -2.85 -16.55 -6.70
N HIS A 91 -1.65 -16.76 -6.17
CA HIS A 91 -0.43 -16.20 -6.73
C HIS A 91 0.75 -17.10 -6.42
N GLU A 92 1.50 -17.48 -7.46
CA GLU A 92 2.65 -18.38 -7.35
C GLU A 92 2.31 -19.69 -6.60
N GLY A 93 1.15 -20.27 -6.91
CA GLY A 93 0.67 -21.51 -6.29
C GLY A 93 0.16 -21.36 -4.85
N ARG A 94 0.23 -20.16 -4.25
CA ARG A 94 -0.22 -19.88 -2.88
C ARG A 94 -1.56 -19.18 -2.88
N ARG A 95 -2.43 -19.57 -1.92
CA ARG A 95 -3.76 -18.99 -1.75
C ARG A 95 -3.71 -17.87 -0.72
N PHE A 96 -4.25 -16.72 -1.10
CA PHE A 96 -4.34 -15.52 -0.27
C PHE A 96 -5.79 -15.08 -0.13
N ARG A 97 -6.09 -14.40 0.97
CA ARG A 97 -7.37 -13.73 1.22
C ARG A 97 -7.10 -12.27 1.55
N SER A 98 -7.66 -11.36 0.75
CA SER A 98 -7.63 -9.92 0.99
C SER A 98 -9.00 -9.47 1.48
N GLN A 99 -9.06 -8.98 2.72
CA GLN A 99 -10.30 -8.52 3.34
C GLN A 99 -10.19 -7.02 3.63
N ILE A 100 -11.16 -6.23 3.16
CA ILE A 100 -11.26 -4.80 3.42
C ILE A 100 -12.61 -4.54 4.09
N VAL A 101 -12.57 -3.96 5.29
CA VAL A 101 -13.75 -3.57 6.06
C VAL A 101 -13.85 -2.05 6.06
N ILE A 102 -14.99 -1.53 5.60
CA ILE A 102 -15.26 -0.09 5.47
C ILE A 102 -16.39 0.27 6.41
N ARG A 103 -16.08 0.99 7.48
CA ARG A 103 -17.07 1.51 8.44
C ARG A 103 -17.46 2.93 8.04
N ASN A 104 -18.74 3.12 7.74
CA ASN A 104 -19.30 4.40 7.32
C ASN A 104 -20.35 4.95 8.31
N ASN A 105 -20.58 4.27 9.43
CA ASN A 105 -21.43 4.76 10.52
C ASN A 105 -20.60 5.44 11.62
N GLY A 106 -20.83 6.74 11.82
CA GLY A 106 -20.05 7.54 12.76
C GLY A 106 -18.65 7.87 12.23
N ARG A 107 -17.60 7.52 12.99
CA ARG A 107 -16.22 7.77 12.56
C ARG A 107 -15.84 6.81 11.43
N ARG A 108 -15.63 7.38 10.25
CA ARG A 108 -15.15 6.66 9.06
C ARG A 108 -13.81 5.97 9.33
N ALA A 109 -13.75 4.68 9.04
CA ALA A 109 -12.53 3.88 9.14
C ALA A 109 -12.51 2.79 8.07
N THR A 110 -11.33 2.54 7.51
CA THR A 110 -11.08 1.43 6.59
C THR A 110 -9.96 0.58 7.16
N ASP A 111 -10.24 -0.69 7.41
CA ASP A 111 -9.25 -1.68 7.80
C ASP A 111 -9.02 -2.66 6.65
N ALA A 112 -7.77 -3.05 6.45
CA ALA A 112 -7.38 -3.98 5.40
C ALA A 112 -6.47 -5.06 5.95
N PHE A 113 -6.80 -6.30 5.64
CA PHE A 113 -6.14 -7.50 6.12
C PHE A 113 -5.72 -8.36 4.93
N LEU A 114 -4.56 -9.00 5.07
CA LEU A 114 -4.06 -9.99 4.13
C LEU A 114 -3.79 -11.27 4.91
N PHE A 115 -4.31 -12.38 4.40
CA PHE A 115 -4.08 -13.72 4.93
C PHE A 115 -3.52 -14.62 3.85
N GLU A 116 -2.79 -15.64 4.26
CA GLU A 116 -2.33 -16.74 3.43
C GLU A 116 -2.85 -18.06 4.02
N ALA A 117 -3.26 -19.00 3.16
CA ALA A 117 -3.65 -20.33 3.61
C ALA A 117 -2.41 -21.17 3.99
N ASP A 118 -2.42 -21.79 5.17
CA ASP A 118 -1.44 -22.81 5.53
C ASP A 118 -1.70 -24.14 4.81
N ALA A 119 -0.83 -25.14 5.04
CA ALA A 119 -0.93 -26.45 4.40
C ALA A 119 -2.24 -27.19 4.73
N GLU A 120 -2.86 -26.88 5.87
CA GLU A 120 -4.18 -27.40 6.26
C GLU A 120 -5.34 -26.54 5.76
N GLY A 121 -5.07 -25.52 4.94
CA GLY A 121 -6.07 -24.62 4.37
C GLY A 121 -6.58 -23.54 5.33
N ARG A 122 -5.94 -23.33 6.49
CA ARG A 122 -6.36 -22.32 7.46
C ARG A 122 -5.74 -20.97 7.13
N TRP A 123 -6.52 -19.91 7.27
CA TRP A 123 -6.04 -18.54 7.04
C TRP A 123 -5.12 -18.07 8.16
N ARG A 124 -3.88 -17.71 7.81
CA ARG A 124 -2.89 -17.10 8.70
C ARG A 124 -2.66 -15.65 8.29
N PRO A 125 -2.66 -14.69 9.24
CA PRO A 125 -2.41 -13.30 8.91
C PRO A 125 -0.99 -13.14 8.37
N VAL A 126 -0.85 -12.45 7.24
CA VAL A 126 0.45 -12.08 6.70
C VAL A 126 0.97 -10.90 7.52
N VAL A 127 1.94 -11.18 8.39
CA VAL A 127 2.63 -10.16 9.16
C VAL A 127 3.85 -9.70 8.38
N ARG A 128 3.97 -8.38 8.18
CA ARG A 128 5.24 -7.82 7.67
C ARG A 128 6.27 -7.98 8.78
N ASN A 129 7.27 -8.84 8.57
CA ASN A 129 8.39 -8.93 9.51
C ASN A 129 9.13 -7.57 9.47
N ARG A 130 9.04 -6.77 10.54
CA ARG A 130 9.74 -5.47 10.61
C ARG A 130 11.25 -5.62 10.84
N SER A 131 11.79 -6.84 10.85
CA SER A 131 13.22 -7.11 10.99
C SER A 131 13.91 -7.25 9.63
N LEU A 132 13.82 -6.20 8.82
CA LEU A 132 14.88 -5.86 7.86
C LEU A 132 15.28 -4.42 8.14
N SER A 133 15.67 -4.14 9.40
CA SER A 133 16.78 -3.25 9.64
C SER A 133 18.01 -3.94 9.06
N GLY A 134 18.21 -3.80 7.75
CA GLY A 134 19.53 -3.97 7.18
C GLY A 134 20.45 -3.13 8.04
N VAL A 135 21.44 -3.79 8.65
CA VAL A 135 22.58 -3.15 9.27
C VAL A 135 23.17 -2.26 8.18
N LEU A 136 22.77 -0.99 8.16
CA LEU A 136 23.59 0.04 7.57
C LEU A 136 24.78 0.08 8.51
N CYS A 137 25.85 -0.65 8.15
CA CYS A 137 27.15 -0.38 8.73
C CYS A 137 27.33 1.14 8.61
N PRO A 138 27.54 1.89 9.71
CA PRO A 138 27.94 3.27 9.56
C PRO A 138 29.20 3.27 8.68
N PRO A 139 29.33 4.21 7.73
CA PRO A 139 30.56 4.29 6.94
C PRO A 139 31.73 4.36 7.92
N ALA A 140 32.71 3.48 7.73
CA ALA A 140 33.93 3.50 8.53
C ALA A 140 34.49 4.93 8.51
N PRO A 141 34.92 5.48 9.66
CA PRO A 141 35.53 6.80 9.67
C PRO A 141 36.71 6.76 8.70
N THR A 142 36.69 7.66 7.72
CA THR A 142 37.77 7.84 6.76
C THR A 142 39.08 7.98 7.52
N ARG A 143 39.97 7.00 7.37
CA ARG A 143 41.37 7.12 7.77
C ARG A 143 41.94 8.31 7.01
N ASN A 144 42.17 9.42 7.70
CA ASN A 144 42.99 10.51 7.20
C ASN A 144 44.33 9.94 6.77
N ASN A 145 44.63 10.01 5.47
CA ASN A 145 45.95 9.73 4.95
C ASN A 145 46.80 11.00 5.12
N PRO A 146 47.89 10.98 5.89
CA PRO A 146 48.77 12.13 6.00
C PRO A 146 49.64 12.21 4.74
N SER A 147 49.38 13.19 3.88
CA SER A 147 50.32 13.59 2.83
C SER A 147 51.50 14.34 3.46
N HIS A 148 52.66 13.71 3.38
CA HIS A 148 53.95 14.24 3.83
C HIS A 148 54.62 15.10 2.72
N ILE A 149 55.15 16.26 3.16
CA ILE A 149 56.42 16.92 2.75
C ILE A 149 56.43 17.84 1.51
N HIS A 150 56.74 19.13 1.75
CA HIS A 150 57.98 19.84 1.32
C HIS A 150 58.03 21.21 2.03
N GLN A 151 58.98 21.45 2.93
CA GLN A 151 60.33 22.08 2.77
C GLN A 151 60.36 23.61 2.58
N GLY A 152 61.23 24.24 3.38
CA GLY A 152 61.67 25.65 3.30
C GLY A 152 61.03 26.51 4.39
N GLY A 153 61.71 27.25 5.27
CA GLY A 153 63.11 27.66 5.34
C GLY A 153 63.14 29.06 5.99
N ALA A 154 63.89 29.18 7.09
CA ALA A 154 64.60 30.36 7.62
C ALA A 154 63.87 31.70 7.93
N GLY A 155 64.26 32.29 9.09
CA GLY A 155 64.27 33.74 9.37
C GLY A 155 63.26 34.19 10.43
N SER A 156 63.64 34.43 11.69
CA SER A 156 64.10 35.73 12.27
C SER A 156 63.02 36.83 12.21
N ASP A 157 62.38 37.21 13.33
CA ASP A 157 62.79 38.20 14.34
C ASP A 157 62.26 39.63 14.03
N GLN A 158 62.07 40.46 15.07
CA GLN A 158 61.40 41.79 15.14
C GLN A 158 59.86 41.76 15.11
N GLY A 159 59.11 42.39 16.03
CA GLY A 159 59.30 43.68 16.74
C GLY A 159 58.11 44.56 16.31
N ASP A 160 57.11 44.86 17.12
CA ASP A 160 57.05 45.83 18.23
C ASP A 160 55.87 46.79 17.92
N SER A 161 55.26 47.30 18.98
CA SER A 161 54.54 48.58 19.09
C SER A 161 53.09 48.71 18.60
N ASP A 162 52.23 48.89 19.60
CA ASP A 162 51.41 50.09 19.83
C ASP A 162 50.18 50.41 18.99
N GLN A 163 49.03 50.43 19.68
CA GLN A 163 48.08 51.56 19.87
C GLN A 163 46.66 50.98 20.09
N GLN A 164 46.09 51.16 21.29
CA GLN A 164 45.12 52.22 21.64
C GLN A 164 43.86 52.17 20.74
N GLN A 165 42.61 52.22 21.21
CA GLN A 165 42.00 52.76 22.43
C GLN A 165 40.49 52.42 22.41
N VAL A 166 39.86 52.37 23.60
CA VAL A 166 38.48 52.76 24.07
C VAL A 166 37.32 52.99 23.05
N ALA A 167 36.01 52.87 23.32
CA ALA A 167 35.13 52.74 24.50
C ALA A 167 33.75 52.26 23.95
N ALA A 168 32.95 51.44 24.64
CA ALA A 168 31.90 51.82 25.59
C ALA A 168 31.00 53.01 25.17
N ALA A 169 29.78 52.70 24.72
CA ALA A 169 28.51 53.19 25.28
C ALA A 169 27.35 52.32 24.73
#